data_AF-A0AAU9VVB3-F1
#
_entry.id   AF-A0AAU9VVB3-F1
#
_cell.length_a   1.000
_cell.length_b   1.000
_cell.length_c   1.000
_cell.angle_alpha   90.00
_cell.angle_beta   90.00
_cell.angle_gamma   90.00
#
_symmetry.space_group_name_H-M   'P 1'
#
loop_
_entity.id
_entity.type
_entity.pdbx_description
1 polymer ?
#
loop_
_entity_poly.entity_id
_entity_poly.type
_entity_poly.pdbx_seq_one_letter_code
_entity_poly.pdbx_strand_id
1 'polypeptide(L)'
;MYTLLRNFILTEMTIANAHRSGVLAYMTMDEFLKAKKTSQESMLIKVKDHKTADTHGPAHVVLSPTLFSYLKVYFNEVRSLVQKDSDTSSSVFLSWNGLKLQSGQISTTIDAAWQKAGMEGHVSSTIFRKSTMTKVHEDHKDLRGDLADLMGHKTSTAEKEEACIEAANNLTSIMRENQEPVSQPKTPATATKSLSQTSFKRDRLSWREEDVNAMKGLFSEEIKEKCITIVVVRNKI
;
A
#
# COMPACT_ATOMS: atom_id res chain seq x y z
N MET A 1 -5.02 -14.14 7.34
CA MET A 1 -3.65 -13.58 7.20
C MET A 1 -3.40 -13.05 5.78
N TYR A 2 -3.67 -13.84 4.73
CA TYR A 2 -3.49 -13.46 3.32
C TYR A 2 -3.93 -12.03 2.96
N THR A 3 -5.22 -11.73 3.16
CA THR A 3 -5.79 -10.43 2.77
C THR A 3 -5.23 -9.28 3.60
N LEU A 4 -4.79 -9.52 4.83
CA LEU A 4 -4.23 -8.46 5.67
C LEU A 4 -2.91 -7.94 5.08
N LEU A 5 -1.95 -8.83 4.81
CA LEU A 5 -0.66 -8.45 4.25
C LEU A 5 -0.82 -7.85 2.84
N ARG A 6 -1.63 -8.48 1.99
CA ARG A 6 -1.94 -7.98 0.66
C ARG A 6 -2.51 -6.56 0.70
N ASN A 7 -3.51 -6.32 1.56
CA ASN A 7 -4.16 -5.03 1.66
C ASN A 7 -3.21 -3.96 2.20
N PHE A 8 -2.39 -4.31 3.21
CA PHE A 8 -1.37 -3.42 3.75
C PHE A 8 -0.37 -2.99 2.67
N ILE A 9 0.20 -3.93 1.92
CA ILE A 9 1.17 -3.65 0.85
C ILE A 9 0.53 -2.77 -0.25
N LEU A 10 -0.71 -3.08 -0.65
CA LEU A 10 -1.44 -2.26 -1.64
C LEU A 10 -1.65 -0.81 -1.16
N THR A 11 -1.96 -0.61 0.12
CA THR A 11 -2.10 0.72 0.71
C THR A 11 -0.76 1.46 0.75
N GLU A 12 0.30 0.81 1.21
CA GLU A 12 1.66 1.39 1.24
C GLU A 12 2.16 1.79 -0.16
N MET A 13 1.97 0.92 -1.16
CA MET A 13 2.31 1.23 -2.55
C MET A 13 1.49 2.41 -3.09
N THR A 14 0.21 2.51 -2.70
CA THR A 14 -0.66 3.63 -3.08
C THR A 14 -0.17 4.94 -2.48
N ILE A 15 0.24 4.94 -1.21
CA ILE A 15 0.78 6.13 -0.54
C ILE A 15 2.11 6.55 -1.18
N ALA A 16 3.01 5.59 -1.43
CA ALA A 16 4.34 5.87 -1.96
C ALA A 16 4.35 6.39 -3.40
N ASN A 17 3.29 6.11 -4.19
CA ASN A 17 3.29 6.42 -5.62
C ASN A 17 2.11 7.29 -6.10
N ALA A 18 1.04 7.39 -5.31
CA ALA A 18 -0.18 8.10 -5.68
C ALA A 18 -0.76 7.69 -7.06
N HIS A 19 -0.56 6.42 -7.43
CA HIS A 19 -1.11 5.84 -8.66
C HIS A 19 -2.60 5.62 -8.57
N ARG A 20 -3.25 5.61 -9.74
CA ARG A 20 -4.63 5.09 -9.86
C ARG A 20 -4.62 3.58 -9.60
N SER A 21 -5.70 3.07 -9.03
CA SER A 21 -5.89 1.66 -8.68
C SER A 21 -5.67 0.69 -9.83
N GLY A 22 -5.90 1.13 -11.07
CA GLY A 22 -5.61 0.33 -12.27
C GLY A 22 -4.14 -0.12 -12.32
N VAL A 23 -3.18 0.76 -12.09
CA VAL A 23 -1.75 0.41 -12.18
C VAL A 23 -1.41 -0.77 -11.27
N LEU A 24 -1.93 -0.78 -10.04
CA LEU A 24 -1.70 -1.88 -9.10
C LEU A 24 -2.54 -3.13 -9.43
N ALA A 25 -3.73 -2.99 -10.02
CA ALA A 25 -4.57 -4.11 -10.44
C ALA A 25 -3.94 -4.91 -11.60
N TYR A 26 -3.27 -4.21 -12.52
CA TYR A 26 -2.75 -4.77 -13.75
C TYR A 26 -1.26 -5.08 -13.72
N MET A 27 -0.52 -4.68 -12.68
CA MET A 27 0.88 -5.07 -12.49
C MET A 27 1.01 -6.60 -12.52
N THR A 28 1.86 -7.10 -13.40
CA THR A 28 2.10 -8.53 -13.60
C THR A 28 3.32 -9.03 -12.83
N MET A 29 3.38 -10.35 -12.61
CA MET A 29 4.53 -10.98 -11.99
C MET A 29 5.81 -10.81 -12.82
N ASP A 30 5.73 -10.86 -14.16
CA ASP A 30 6.85 -10.61 -15.06
C ASP A 30 7.44 -9.20 -14.87
N GLU A 31 6.58 -8.17 -14.79
CA GLU A 31 7.00 -6.79 -14.55
C GLU A 31 7.64 -6.63 -13.17
N PHE A 32 7.07 -7.25 -12.14
CA PHE A 32 7.64 -7.26 -10.79
C PHE A 32 9.01 -7.94 -10.74
N LEU A 33 9.17 -9.10 -11.40
CA LEU A 33 10.44 -9.82 -11.44
C LEU A 33 11.52 -9.07 -12.23
N LYS A 34 11.12 -8.22 -13.18
CA LYS A 34 12.00 -7.32 -13.95
C LYS A 34 12.27 -5.98 -13.26
N ALA A 35 11.89 -5.83 -11.99
CA ALA A 35 12.17 -4.61 -11.24
C ALA A 35 13.66 -4.27 -11.28
N LYS A 36 13.97 -3.00 -11.55
CA LYS A 36 15.35 -2.51 -11.66
C LYS A 36 15.70 -1.69 -10.44
N LYS A 37 16.89 -1.91 -9.89
CA LYS A 37 17.45 -1.03 -8.88
C LYS A 37 17.82 0.31 -9.51
N THR A 38 17.47 1.41 -8.86
CA THR A 38 17.77 2.77 -9.31
C THR A 38 19.08 3.27 -8.71
N SER A 39 19.55 4.44 -9.16
CA SER A 39 20.71 5.13 -8.57
C SER A 39 20.51 5.51 -7.10
N GLN A 40 19.26 5.71 -6.67
CA GLN A 40 18.88 6.06 -5.31
C GLN A 40 18.44 4.83 -4.48
N GLU A 41 18.92 3.63 -4.82
CA GLU A 41 18.65 2.34 -4.14
C GLU A 41 17.20 1.82 -4.19
N SER A 42 16.23 2.65 -4.59
CA SER A 42 14.85 2.25 -4.81
C SER A 42 14.69 1.26 -5.97
N MET A 43 13.54 0.61 -6.03
CA MET A 43 13.20 -0.41 -7.02
C MET A 43 12.12 0.14 -7.95
N LEU A 44 12.42 0.17 -9.25
CA LEU A 44 11.54 0.63 -10.30
C LEU A 44 10.88 -0.54 -11.03
N ILE A 45 9.55 -0.57 -11.03
CA ILE A 45 8.71 -1.50 -11.78
C ILE A 45 7.98 -0.72 -12.88
N LYS A 46 8.06 -1.22 -14.11
CA LYS A 46 7.34 -0.62 -15.26
C LYS A 46 6.08 -1.43 -15.54
N VAL A 47 4.91 -0.81 -15.32
CA VAL A 47 3.61 -1.42 -15.58
C VAL A 47 3.10 -0.93 -16.93
N LYS A 48 2.95 -1.85 -17.89
CA LYS A 48 2.53 -1.55 -19.26
C LYS A 48 1.03 -1.59 -19.44
N ASP A 49 0.33 -2.43 -18.70
CA ASP A 49 -1.13 -2.49 -18.80
C ASP A 49 -1.79 -1.49 -17.85
N HIS A 50 -2.13 -0.30 -18.36
CA HIS A 50 -3.01 0.64 -17.66
C HIS A 50 -3.79 1.49 -18.65
N LYS A 51 -4.87 2.13 -18.19
CA LYS A 51 -5.82 2.91 -19.01
C LYS A 51 -5.17 3.94 -19.96
N THR A 52 -3.95 4.38 -19.69
CA THR A 52 -3.25 5.44 -20.44
C THR A 52 -1.89 5.00 -20.99
N ALA A 53 -1.63 3.70 -21.03
CA ALA A 53 -0.35 3.17 -21.51
C ALA A 53 -0.07 3.59 -22.96
N ASP A 54 -1.08 3.52 -23.81
CA ASP A 54 -0.99 3.88 -25.23
C ASP A 54 -0.68 5.36 -25.46
N THR A 55 -0.96 6.22 -24.48
CA THR A 55 -0.79 7.68 -24.60
C THR A 55 0.43 8.21 -23.85
N HIS A 56 0.76 7.65 -22.69
CA HIS A 56 1.79 8.18 -21.79
C HIS A 56 2.94 7.20 -21.57
N GLY A 57 2.94 6.06 -22.27
CA GLY A 57 3.85 4.95 -22.02
C GLY A 57 3.56 4.27 -20.68
N PRO A 58 4.45 3.35 -20.24
CA PRO A 58 4.24 2.59 -19.01
C PRO A 58 4.20 3.49 -17.77
N ALA A 59 3.48 3.03 -16.75
CA ALA A 59 3.49 3.62 -15.42
C ALA A 59 4.73 3.15 -14.65
N HIS A 60 5.41 4.08 -14.01
CA HIS A 60 6.59 3.82 -13.18
C HIS A 60 6.15 3.68 -11.73
N VAL A 61 6.22 2.47 -11.18
CA VAL A 61 5.99 2.21 -9.76
C VAL A 61 7.36 2.11 -9.08
N VAL A 62 7.62 3.02 -8.16
CA VAL A 62 8.87 3.13 -7.43
C VAL A 62 8.63 2.69 -5.99
N LEU A 63 9.47 1.80 -5.49
CA LEU A 63 9.37 1.22 -4.16
C LEU A 63 10.68 1.37 -3.41
N SER A 64 10.62 1.77 -2.14
CA SER A 64 11.78 1.71 -1.28
C SER A 64 12.27 0.25 -1.11
N PRO A 65 13.54 0.03 -0.75
CA PRO A 65 14.06 -1.32 -0.50
C PRO A 65 13.20 -2.12 0.48
N THR A 66 12.74 -1.46 1.55
CA THR A 66 11.86 -2.05 2.56
C THR A 66 10.51 -2.47 1.98
N LEU A 67 9.82 -1.58 1.25
CA LEU A 67 8.52 -1.91 0.66
C LEU A 67 8.63 -3.01 -0.40
N PHE A 68 9.71 -3.00 -1.20
CA PHE A 68 9.98 -4.07 -2.15
C PHE A 68 10.27 -5.41 -1.45
N SER A 69 10.94 -5.40 -0.29
CA SER A 69 11.14 -6.61 0.51
C SER A 69 9.83 -7.20 1.01
N TYR A 70 8.89 -6.37 1.46
CA TYR A 70 7.54 -6.82 1.85
C TYR A 70 6.79 -7.43 0.67
N LEU A 71 6.91 -6.83 -0.51
CA LEU A 71 6.32 -7.36 -1.72
C LEU A 71 6.91 -8.73 -2.12
N LYS A 72 8.23 -8.92 -1.96
CA LYS A 72 8.87 -10.24 -2.15
C LYS A 72 8.36 -11.29 -1.15
N VAL A 73 8.25 -10.93 0.13
CA VAL A 73 7.70 -11.84 1.16
C VAL A 73 6.27 -12.21 0.83
N TYR A 74 5.44 -11.23 0.45
CA TYR A 74 4.09 -11.51 0.00
C TYR A 74 4.07 -12.47 -1.18
N PHE A 75 4.91 -12.25 -2.19
CA PHE A 75 4.99 -13.15 -3.35
C PHE A 75 5.38 -14.58 -2.95
N ASN A 76 6.51 -14.75 -2.24
CA ASN A 76 7.07 -16.06 -1.93
C ASN A 76 6.22 -16.86 -0.94
N GLU A 77 5.71 -16.20 0.10
CA GLU A 77 5.14 -16.89 1.26
C GLU A 77 3.61 -16.82 1.32
N VAL A 78 2.99 -15.79 0.73
CA VAL A 78 1.56 -15.52 0.91
C VAL A 78 0.78 -15.75 -0.38
N ARG A 79 1.25 -15.20 -1.51
CA ARG A 79 0.63 -15.36 -2.82
C ARG A 79 0.66 -16.81 -3.28
N SER A 80 1.77 -17.51 -3.01
CA SER A 80 1.97 -18.94 -3.30
C SER A 80 0.95 -19.87 -2.65
N LEU A 81 0.29 -19.44 -1.57
CA LEU A 81 -0.78 -20.20 -0.92
C LEU A 81 -2.05 -20.31 -1.77
N VAL A 82 -2.23 -19.39 -2.71
CA VAL A 82 -3.44 -19.27 -3.53
C VAL A 82 -3.17 -19.64 -4.98
N GLN A 83 -1.98 -19.32 -5.50
CA GLN A 83 -1.54 -19.74 -6.83
C GLN A 83 -0.08 -20.15 -6.76
N LYS A 84 0.17 -21.45 -6.91
CA LYS A 84 1.52 -22.05 -6.90
C LYS A 84 2.21 -21.99 -8.26
N ASP A 85 1.44 -21.82 -9.34
CA ASP A 85 1.95 -21.90 -10.70
C ASP A 85 2.86 -20.72 -11.06
N SER A 86 3.86 -21.00 -11.88
CA SER A 86 4.87 -20.08 -12.39
C SER A 86 4.36 -19.14 -13.49
N ASP A 87 3.04 -18.93 -13.59
CA ASP A 87 2.47 -18.03 -14.60
C ASP A 87 2.88 -16.58 -14.30
N THR A 88 3.93 -16.13 -14.97
CA THR A 88 4.47 -14.78 -14.82
C THR A 88 3.57 -13.73 -15.46
N SER A 89 2.61 -14.11 -16.31
CA SER A 89 1.62 -13.18 -16.87
C SER A 89 0.49 -12.84 -15.89
N SER A 90 0.36 -13.62 -14.80
CA SER A 90 -0.64 -13.38 -13.78
C SER A 90 -0.39 -12.08 -12.99
N SER A 91 -1.46 -11.49 -12.46
CA SER A 91 -1.39 -10.26 -11.66
C SER A 91 -0.67 -10.49 -10.33
N VAL A 92 0.15 -9.51 -9.90
CA VAL A 92 0.83 -9.56 -8.59
C VAL A 92 -0.19 -9.72 -7.45
N PHE A 93 -1.31 -9.00 -7.52
CA PHE A 93 -2.32 -9.00 -6.46
C PHE A 93 -3.54 -9.83 -6.84
N LEU A 94 -3.74 -10.92 -6.09
CA LEU A 94 -4.87 -11.81 -6.27
C LEU A 94 -5.88 -11.66 -5.11
N SER A 95 -7.11 -12.05 -5.37
CA SER A 95 -8.08 -12.37 -4.33
C SER A 95 -7.68 -13.65 -3.60
N TRP A 96 -8.32 -13.91 -2.46
CA TRP A 96 -8.08 -15.12 -1.67
C TRP A 96 -8.40 -16.41 -2.42
N ASN A 97 -9.23 -16.34 -3.47
CA ASN A 97 -9.57 -17.47 -4.35
C ASN A 97 -8.75 -17.48 -5.65
N GLY A 98 -7.69 -16.67 -5.75
CA GLY A 98 -6.72 -16.73 -6.86
C GLY A 98 -7.10 -15.95 -8.09
N LEU A 99 -8.21 -15.22 -8.07
CA LEU A 99 -8.61 -14.37 -9.18
C LEU A 99 -7.87 -13.04 -9.15
N LYS A 100 -7.64 -12.47 -10.33
CA LYS A 100 -7.11 -11.11 -10.46
C LYS A 100 -8.06 -10.11 -9.83
N LEU A 101 -7.51 -9.18 -9.04
CA LEU A 101 -8.27 -8.04 -8.54
C LEU A 101 -8.56 -7.03 -9.65
N GLN A 102 -9.81 -6.59 -9.74
CA GLN A 102 -10.23 -5.49 -10.59
C GLN A 102 -9.85 -4.14 -9.95
N SER A 103 -9.74 -3.10 -10.76
CA SER A 103 -9.39 -1.74 -10.29
C SER A 103 -10.29 -1.24 -9.14
N GLY A 104 -11.61 -1.50 -9.18
CA GLY A 104 -12.51 -1.13 -8.08
C GLY A 104 -12.27 -1.94 -6.79
N GLN A 105 -11.83 -3.19 -6.91
CA GLN A 105 -11.50 -4.05 -5.77
C GLN A 105 -10.20 -3.65 -5.09
N ILE A 106 -9.26 -3.03 -5.82
CA ILE A 106 -8.07 -2.41 -5.22
C ILE A 106 -8.48 -1.27 -4.28
N SER A 107 -9.38 -0.36 -4.70
CA SER A 107 -9.88 0.70 -3.81
C SER A 107 -10.61 0.14 -2.59
N THR A 108 -11.44 -0.90 -2.78
CA THR A 108 -12.11 -1.59 -1.66
C THR A 108 -11.10 -2.24 -0.71
N THR A 109 -10.01 -2.77 -1.25
CA THR A 109 -8.91 -3.39 -0.49
C THR A 109 -8.16 -2.36 0.35
N ILE A 110 -7.87 -1.18 -0.22
CA ILE A 110 -7.24 -0.06 0.46
C ILE A 110 -8.13 0.43 1.61
N ASP A 111 -9.43 0.64 1.33
CA ASP A 111 -10.40 1.03 2.36
C ASP A 111 -10.49 -0.02 3.48
N ALA A 112 -10.49 -1.31 3.14
CA ALA A 112 -10.51 -2.36 4.13
C ALA A 112 -9.25 -2.37 5.03
N ALA A 113 -8.07 -2.02 4.50
CA ALA A 113 -6.87 -1.82 5.33
C ALA A 113 -7.02 -0.61 6.26
N TRP A 114 -7.56 0.51 5.74
CA TRP A 114 -7.82 1.72 6.52
C TRP A 114 -8.77 1.49 7.69
N GLN A 115 -9.92 0.88 7.43
CA GLN A 115 -10.89 0.52 8.47
C GLN A 115 -10.27 -0.42 9.51
N LYS A 116 -9.45 -1.37 9.06
CA LYS A 116 -8.84 -2.36 9.94
C LYS A 116 -7.72 -1.78 10.80
N ALA A 117 -7.11 -0.67 10.38
CA ALA A 117 -6.21 0.13 11.18
C ALA A 117 -6.94 1.00 12.23
N GLY A 118 -8.28 0.96 12.27
CA GLY A 118 -9.08 1.76 13.20
C GLY A 118 -9.27 3.21 12.76
N MET A 119 -8.94 3.53 11.50
CA MET A 119 -9.06 4.89 10.98
C MET A 119 -10.51 5.19 10.58
N GLU A 120 -10.95 6.42 10.85
CA GLU A 120 -12.31 6.88 10.52
C GLU A 120 -12.45 7.27 9.03
N GLY A 121 -13.70 7.25 8.54
CA GLY A 121 -14.03 7.64 7.17
C GLY A 121 -13.61 6.61 6.11
N HIS A 122 -13.92 6.88 4.84
CA HIS A 122 -13.57 5.98 3.73
C HIS A 122 -12.42 6.55 2.89
N VAL A 123 -11.55 5.67 2.40
CA VAL A 123 -10.45 6.03 1.52
C VAL A 123 -10.45 5.21 0.24
N SER A 124 -9.77 5.74 -0.77
CA SER A 124 -9.55 5.05 -2.05
C SER A 124 -8.24 5.52 -2.66
N SER A 125 -7.74 4.81 -3.66
CA SER A 125 -6.56 5.25 -4.42
C SER A 125 -6.74 6.66 -5.01
N THR A 126 -7.95 7.00 -5.45
CA THR A 126 -8.26 8.37 -5.94
C THR A 126 -8.18 9.42 -4.84
N ILE A 127 -8.63 9.10 -3.62
CA ILE A 127 -8.56 10.02 -2.47
C ILE A 127 -7.10 10.26 -2.09
N PHE A 128 -6.30 9.19 -1.96
CA PHE A 128 -4.85 9.32 -1.71
C PHE A 128 -4.20 10.17 -2.77
N ARG A 129 -4.42 9.86 -4.05
CA ARG A 129 -3.86 10.62 -5.17
C ARG A 129 -4.21 12.12 -5.12
N LYS A 130 -5.47 12.46 -4.87
CA LYS A 130 -5.91 13.87 -4.77
C LYS A 130 -5.27 14.56 -3.56
N SER A 131 -5.20 13.87 -2.42
CA SER A 131 -4.57 14.39 -1.20
C SER A 131 -3.09 14.65 -1.42
N THR A 132 -2.39 13.71 -2.05
CA THR A 132 -0.99 13.86 -2.45
C THR A 132 -0.78 15.06 -3.37
N MET A 133 -1.60 15.17 -4.42
CA MET A 133 -1.53 16.31 -5.34
C MET A 133 -1.76 17.63 -4.62
N THR A 134 -2.75 17.70 -3.73
CA THR A 134 -3.08 18.92 -2.98
C THR A 134 -1.92 19.32 -2.08
N LYS A 135 -1.41 18.38 -1.26
CA LYS A 135 -0.29 18.62 -0.34
C LYS A 135 0.99 19.05 -1.06
N VAL A 136 1.36 18.38 -2.15
CA VAL A 136 2.54 18.77 -2.94
C VAL A 136 2.32 20.12 -3.62
N HIS A 137 1.10 20.41 -4.08
CA HIS A 137 0.83 21.73 -4.63
C HIS A 137 0.92 22.85 -3.58
N GLU A 138 0.48 22.61 -2.36
CA GLU A 138 0.50 23.61 -1.29
C GLU A 138 1.93 23.84 -0.76
N ASP A 139 2.63 22.75 -0.41
CA ASP A 139 3.81 22.82 0.44
C ASP A 139 5.13 22.49 -0.30
N HIS A 140 5.07 21.78 -1.44
CA HIS A 140 6.26 21.28 -2.16
C HIS A 140 6.19 21.59 -3.66
N LYS A 141 6.14 22.89 -3.98
CA LYS A 141 5.86 23.39 -5.35
C LYS A 141 6.90 22.95 -6.38
N ASP A 142 8.13 22.73 -5.95
CA ASP A 142 9.25 22.20 -6.72
C ASP A 142 8.98 20.77 -7.22
N LEU A 143 8.36 19.92 -6.41
CA LEU A 143 8.06 18.52 -6.77
C LEU A 143 6.80 18.34 -7.65
N ARG A 144 6.10 19.41 -8.02
CA ARG A 144 4.86 19.31 -8.82
C ARG A 144 5.07 18.67 -10.19
N GLY A 145 6.19 19.00 -10.85
CA GLY A 145 6.54 18.45 -12.15
C GLY A 145 6.80 16.95 -12.05
N ASP A 146 7.63 16.57 -11.09
CA ASP A 146 8.04 15.20 -10.83
C ASP A 146 6.86 14.32 -10.40
N LEU A 147 5.97 14.87 -9.57
CA LEU A 147 4.74 14.20 -9.18
C LEU A 147 3.82 13.97 -10.39
N ALA A 148 3.68 14.93 -11.30
CA ALA A 148 2.86 14.76 -12.50
C ALA A 148 3.42 13.63 -13.39
N ASP A 149 4.74 13.55 -13.49
CA ASP A 149 5.44 12.51 -14.25
C ASP A 149 5.26 11.12 -13.62
N LEU A 150 5.42 11.02 -12.29
CA LEU A 150 5.10 9.83 -11.50
C LEU A 150 3.63 9.40 -11.70
N MET A 151 2.73 10.36 -11.71
CA MET A 151 1.29 10.16 -11.87
C MET A 151 0.84 9.83 -13.31
N GLY A 152 1.79 9.73 -14.26
CA GLY A 152 1.59 9.31 -15.64
C GLY A 152 1.03 10.40 -16.55
N HIS A 153 1.38 11.67 -16.34
CA HIS A 153 0.88 12.81 -17.11
C HIS A 153 1.81 13.31 -18.25
N LYS A 154 2.99 12.69 -18.48
CA LYS A 154 3.86 12.98 -19.65
C LYS A 154 4.41 11.70 -20.32
N THR A 155 4.98 11.86 -21.51
CA THR A 155 5.54 10.80 -22.37
C THR A 155 6.88 10.24 -21.87
N SER A 156 7.18 9.01 -22.28
CA SER A 156 8.23 8.12 -21.72
C SER A 156 9.67 8.46 -22.17
N THR A 157 10.37 9.33 -21.45
CA THR A 157 11.81 9.61 -21.60
C THR A 157 12.61 9.25 -20.34
N ALA A 158 13.94 9.20 -20.41
CA ALA A 158 14.80 8.91 -19.24
C ALA A 158 14.64 9.96 -18.12
N GLU A 159 14.43 11.22 -18.48
CA GLU A 159 14.11 12.31 -17.55
C GLU A 159 12.84 12.01 -16.74
N LYS A 160 11.84 11.35 -17.34
CA LYS A 160 10.63 10.90 -16.65
C LYS A 160 10.96 9.87 -15.58
N GLU A 161 11.89 8.94 -15.82
CA GLU A 161 12.24 7.93 -14.82
C GLU A 161 12.88 8.58 -13.59
N GLU A 162 13.83 9.48 -13.78
CA GLU A 162 14.48 10.22 -12.69
C GLU A 162 13.46 11.05 -11.89
N ALA A 163 12.59 11.79 -12.58
CA ALA A 163 11.50 12.54 -11.95
C ALA A 163 10.54 11.62 -11.16
N CYS A 164 10.18 10.45 -11.69
CA CYS A 164 9.34 9.48 -10.97
C CYS A 164 10.02 8.99 -9.69
N ILE A 165 11.33 8.72 -9.75
CA ILE A 165 12.13 8.23 -8.63
C ILE A 165 12.20 9.31 -7.54
N GLU A 166 12.51 10.54 -7.93
CA GLU A 166 12.62 11.68 -7.01
C GLU A 166 11.29 11.94 -6.31
N ALA A 167 10.18 12.01 -7.05
CA ALA A 167 8.86 12.19 -6.45
C ALA A 167 8.53 11.07 -5.45
N ALA A 168 8.66 9.80 -5.85
CA ALA A 168 8.25 8.68 -5.01
C ALA A 168 9.08 8.55 -3.72
N ASN A 169 10.37 8.87 -3.79
CA ASN A 169 11.26 8.84 -2.63
C ASN A 169 10.90 9.92 -1.60
N ASN A 170 10.36 11.06 -2.05
CA ASN A 170 9.89 12.13 -1.15
C ASN A 170 8.43 11.94 -0.69
N LEU A 171 7.56 11.36 -1.53
CA LEU A 171 6.11 11.28 -1.28
C LEU A 171 5.73 10.63 0.04
N THR A 172 6.42 9.55 0.41
CA THR A 172 6.10 8.82 1.64
C THR A 172 6.34 9.68 2.88
N SER A 173 7.40 10.51 2.86
CA SER A 173 7.65 11.48 3.92
C SER A 173 6.56 12.55 3.93
N ILE A 174 6.30 13.19 2.79
CA ILE A 174 5.32 14.28 2.66
C ILE A 174 3.91 13.86 3.13
N MET A 175 3.50 12.63 2.83
CA MET A 175 2.20 12.08 3.24
C MET A 175 2.12 11.67 4.71
N ARG A 176 3.27 11.53 5.38
CA ARG A 176 3.38 11.15 6.80
C ARG A 176 3.85 12.30 7.69
N GLU A 177 4.35 13.39 7.11
CA GLU A 177 4.85 14.58 7.78
C GLU A 177 3.68 15.43 8.28
N ASN A 178 3.10 14.95 9.39
CA ASN A 178 2.39 15.65 10.46
C ASN A 178 1.50 14.64 11.21
N GLN A 179 2.10 13.86 12.10
CA GLN A 179 1.38 13.39 13.29
C GLN A 179 2.24 13.74 14.50
N GLU A 180 1.94 14.87 15.15
CA GLU A 180 2.16 14.93 16.59
C GLU A 180 1.42 13.74 17.23
N PRO A 181 1.98 13.10 18.27
CA PRO A 181 1.30 12.01 18.94
C PRO A 181 -0.07 12.51 19.42
N VAL A 182 -1.14 11.90 18.88
CA VAL A 182 -2.51 12.10 19.39
C VAL A 182 -2.50 11.66 20.84
N SER A 183 -2.36 12.64 21.72
CA SER A 183 -2.52 12.50 23.15
C SER A 183 -3.98 12.10 23.39
N GLN A 184 -4.16 10.90 23.94
CA GLN A 184 -5.33 10.29 24.60
C GLN A 184 -6.75 10.83 24.33
N PRO A 185 -7.76 9.94 24.21
CA PRO A 185 -9.12 10.34 23.83
C PRO A 185 -9.76 11.24 24.89
N LYS A 186 -10.10 12.47 24.49
CA LYS A 186 -11.04 13.31 25.24
C LYS A 186 -12.47 12.91 24.85
N THR A 187 -13.26 12.66 25.89
CA THR A 187 -14.66 12.23 25.90
C THR A 187 -15.56 13.22 25.11
N PRO A 188 -16.67 12.77 24.51
CA PRO A 188 -17.37 13.50 23.45
C PRO A 188 -18.36 14.54 23.98
N ALA A 189 -18.31 15.74 23.39
CA ALA A 189 -19.39 16.72 23.49
C ALA A 189 -20.30 16.63 22.25
N THR A 190 -21.57 16.44 22.53
CA THR A 190 -22.76 16.30 21.67
C THR A 190 -22.85 17.27 20.49
N ALA A 191 -23.08 16.72 19.29
CA ALA A 191 -23.89 17.39 18.27
C ALA A 191 -24.49 16.38 17.28
N THR A 192 -25.82 16.28 17.38
CA THR A 192 -26.76 15.47 16.61
C THR A 192 -26.79 15.85 15.12
N LYS A 193 -26.73 14.86 14.20
CA LYS A 193 -27.70 14.68 13.10
C LYS A 193 -27.51 13.38 12.32
N SER A 194 -28.49 12.51 12.54
CA SER A 194 -29.05 11.41 11.74
C SER A 194 -28.65 11.30 10.26
N LEU A 195 -28.14 10.12 9.87
CA LEU A 195 -28.58 9.43 8.65
C LEU A 195 -28.57 7.90 8.88
N SER A 196 -29.59 7.27 8.32
CA SER A 196 -30.17 5.97 8.66
C SER A 196 -29.29 4.74 8.43
N GLN A 197 -29.29 3.86 9.42
CA GLN A 197 -28.66 2.55 9.47
C GLN A 197 -29.46 1.49 8.67
N THR A 198 -28.75 0.68 7.88
CA THR A 198 -29.07 -0.75 7.74
C THR A 198 -27.79 -1.54 8.01
N SER A 199 -27.65 -1.97 9.25
CA SER A 199 -26.48 -2.64 9.81
C SER A 199 -26.52 -4.14 9.53
N PHE A 200 -25.61 -4.65 8.70
CA PHE A 200 -25.16 -6.03 8.82
C PHE A 200 -24.01 -6.08 9.83
N LYS A 201 -24.35 -6.27 11.11
CA LYS A 201 -23.36 -6.63 12.13
C LYS A 201 -22.88 -8.05 11.84
N ARG A 202 -21.69 -8.19 11.27
CA ARG A 202 -20.89 -9.41 11.49
C ARG A 202 -19.94 -9.08 12.61
N ASP A 203 -20.05 -9.81 13.71
CA ASP A 203 -19.17 -9.67 14.85
C ASP A 203 -17.72 -9.82 14.38
N ARG A 204 -17.00 -8.70 14.52
CA ARG A 204 -15.58 -8.58 14.28
C ARG A 204 -14.90 -9.44 15.36
N LEU A 205 -14.01 -10.34 14.97
CA LEU A 205 -13.00 -10.86 15.89
C LEU A 205 -12.00 -9.73 16.16
N SER A 206 -12.42 -8.80 17.03
CA SER A 206 -11.54 -7.87 17.71
C SER A 206 -10.69 -8.71 18.65
N TRP A 207 -9.36 -8.65 18.48
CA TRP A 207 -8.45 -9.28 19.43
C TRP A 207 -8.75 -8.73 20.81
N ARG A 208 -8.99 -9.59 21.79
CA ARG A 208 -9.19 -9.13 23.16
C ARG A 208 -7.87 -8.57 23.65
N GLU A 209 -7.95 -7.60 24.55
CA GLU A 209 -6.77 -7.00 25.17
C GLU A 209 -5.92 -8.06 25.87
N GLU A 210 -6.57 -9.10 26.40
CA GLU A 210 -5.94 -10.32 26.92
C GLU A 210 -5.12 -11.06 25.87
N ASP A 211 -5.66 -11.27 24.66
CA ASP A 211 -4.96 -11.96 23.57
C ASP A 211 -3.73 -11.14 23.10
N VAL A 212 -3.86 -9.82 23.05
CA VAL A 212 -2.76 -8.91 22.69
C VAL A 212 -1.66 -8.91 23.76
N ASN A 213 -2.05 -8.90 25.04
CA ASN A 213 -1.11 -8.93 26.15
C ASN A 213 -0.42 -10.30 26.25
N ALA A 214 -1.13 -11.39 26.00
CA ALA A 214 -0.56 -12.73 25.90
C ALA A 214 0.50 -12.80 24.79
N MET A 215 0.19 -12.27 23.60
CA MET A 215 1.15 -12.19 22.49
C MET A 215 2.37 -11.32 22.81
N LYS A 216 2.18 -10.16 23.45
CA LYS A 216 3.29 -9.30 23.90
C LYS A 216 4.17 -9.99 24.94
N GLY A 217 3.58 -10.77 25.85
CA GLY A 217 4.30 -11.58 26.82
C GLY A 217 5.12 -12.69 26.14
N LEU A 218 4.49 -13.43 25.22
CA LEU A 218 5.09 -14.56 24.50
C LEU A 218 6.39 -14.19 23.76
N PHE A 219 6.45 -12.98 23.21
CA PHE A 219 7.60 -12.45 22.46
C PHE A 219 8.37 -11.36 23.22
N SER A 220 8.20 -11.25 24.53
CA SER A 220 8.74 -10.11 25.32
C SER A 220 10.27 -9.97 25.22
N GLU A 221 11.00 -11.08 25.19
CA GLU A 221 12.46 -11.08 25.04
C GLU A 221 12.87 -10.65 23.62
N GLU A 222 12.24 -11.19 22.58
CA GLU A 222 12.60 -10.88 21.20
C GLU A 222 12.16 -9.48 20.77
N ILE A 223 11.09 -8.95 21.37
CA ILE A 223 10.71 -7.55 21.25
C ILE A 223 11.79 -6.66 21.86
N LYS A 224 12.28 -6.99 23.06
CA LYS A 224 13.32 -6.22 23.77
C LYS A 224 14.64 -6.22 23.02
N GLU A 225 15.02 -7.36 22.44
CA GLU A 225 16.25 -7.52 21.67
C GLU A 225 16.11 -7.11 20.19
N LYS A 226 14.90 -6.72 19.76
CA LYS A 226 14.56 -6.38 18.36
C LYS A 226 14.95 -7.48 17.35
N CYS A 227 14.86 -8.75 17.77
CA CYS A 227 15.35 -9.91 17.03
C CYS A 227 14.24 -10.85 16.52
N ILE A 228 13.02 -10.35 16.33
CA ILE A 228 11.88 -11.16 15.87
C ILE A 228 12.11 -11.63 14.43
N THR A 229 12.16 -12.94 14.24
CA THR A 229 12.22 -13.59 12.93
C THR A 229 11.01 -14.50 12.72
N ILE A 230 10.71 -14.86 11.47
CA ILE A 230 9.58 -15.75 11.15
C ILE A 230 9.76 -17.15 11.76
N VAL A 231 11.00 -17.61 11.95
CA VAL A 231 11.32 -18.89 12.58
C VAL A 231 10.95 -18.86 14.06
N VAL A 232 11.30 -17.78 14.76
CA VAL A 232 10.94 -17.57 16.17
C VAL A 232 9.43 -17.55 16.35
N VAL A 233 8.71 -16.85 15.46
CA VAL A 233 7.25 -16.78 15.49
C VAL A 233 6.62 -18.15 15.29
N ARG A 234 7.08 -18.95 14.31
CA ARG A 234 6.57 -20.32 14.07
C ARG A 234 6.87 -21.30 15.20
N ASN A 235 7.92 -21.08 15.98
CA ASN A 235 8.26 -21.96 17.09
C ASN A 235 7.40 -21.71 18.33
N LYS A 236 6.83 -20.49 18.47
CA LYS A 236 6.07 -20.08 19.65
C LYS A 236 4.55 -20.12 19.46
N ILE A 237 4.06 -20.22 18.22
CA ILE A 237 2.62 -20.23 17.85
C ILE A 237 2.35 -21.40 16.91
#